data_AF-A0A4R2K7B9-F1
#
_entry.id   AF-A0A4R2K7B9-F1
#
_cell.length_a   1.000
_cell.length_b   1.000
_cell.length_c   1.000
_cell.angle_alpha   90.00
_cell.angle_beta   90.00
_cell.angle_gamma   90.00
#
_symmetry.space_group_name_H-M   'P 1'
#
loop_
_entity.id
_entity.type
_entity.pdbx_description
1 polymer ?
#
loop_
_entity_poly.entity_id
_entity_poly.type
_entity_poly.pdbx_seq_one_letter_code
_entity_poly.pdbx_strand_id
1 'polypeptide(L)'
;MSSLAALSMDLFLLAHAHLAAGQDGNGAALERRIRAHLVSTRLPHTPGWRVFGHRSLSGLYHQIDEQTQCHQALVIGEWKAYTGRIPKNDLLRFKAVTDDYWLSSSTRRDVPIVRIFGGTGTITEQMRAYAAQAGIILITPDHWPIPALCDPDLLWCPGELDSPSPLDVRTMLTLTRSLGDLLQPQLDGSWRMPPFPTPSDLAPRFAVWRHWSERAWAWWDDAAPARFDWLMDTRTITTGATR
;
A
#
# COMPACT_ATOMS: atom_id res chain seq x y z
N MET A 1 11.10 -8.93 -12.35
CA MET A 1 9.82 -8.79 -11.61
C MET A 1 9.92 -7.54 -10.74
N SER A 2 8.85 -6.76 -10.63
CA SER A 2 8.83 -5.56 -9.77
C SER A 2 8.98 -5.93 -8.29
N SER A 3 9.67 -5.10 -7.51
CA SER A 3 9.76 -5.23 -6.04
C SER A 3 8.48 -4.69 -5.38
N LEU A 4 8.29 -4.96 -4.08
CA LEU A 4 7.19 -4.36 -3.31
C LEU A 4 7.35 -2.84 -3.22
N ALA A 5 8.59 -2.36 -3.14
CA ALA A 5 8.92 -0.94 -3.15
C ALA A 5 8.51 -0.26 -4.46
N ALA A 6 8.91 -0.85 -5.59
CA ALA A 6 8.55 -0.36 -6.92
C ALA A 6 7.04 -0.39 -7.16
N LEU A 7 6.34 -1.47 -6.78
CA LEU A 7 4.88 -1.52 -6.89
C LEU A 7 4.20 -0.46 -6.01
N SER A 8 4.63 -0.29 -4.76
CA SER A 8 4.06 0.73 -3.86
C SER A 8 4.28 2.14 -4.41
N MET A 9 5.46 2.39 -4.99
CA MET A 9 5.77 3.64 -5.68
C MET A 9 4.85 3.86 -6.87
N ASP A 10 4.71 2.87 -7.75
CA ASP A 10 3.86 2.97 -8.93
C ASP A 10 2.41 3.31 -8.54
N LEU A 11 1.86 2.64 -7.52
CA LEU A 11 0.49 2.88 -7.03
C LEU A 11 0.31 4.30 -6.48
N PHE A 12 1.32 4.82 -5.78
CA PHE A 12 1.33 6.19 -5.28
C PHE A 12 1.33 7.20 -6.44
N LEU A 13 2.22 7.01 -7.40
CA LEU A 13 2.31 7.83 -8.61
C LEU A 13 1.03 7.78 -9.44
N LEU A 14 0.40 6.60 -9.60
CA LEU A 14 -0.89 6.45 -10.27
C LEU A 14 -2.01 7.24 -9.58
N ALA A 15 -2.03 7.28 -8.24
CA ALA A 15 -2.98 8.07 -7.47
C ALA A 15 -2.77 9.58 -7.71
N HIS A 16 -1.53 10.05 -7.73
CA HIS A 16 -1.20 11.44 -8.07
C HIS A 16 -1.57 11.80 -9.53
N ALA A 17 -1.26 10.93 -10.50
CA ALA A 17 -1.72 11.13 -11.87
C ALA A 17 -3.25 11.16 -11.96
N HIS A 18 -3.97 10.43 -11.11
CA HIS A 18 -5.42 10.41 -11.10
C HIS A 18 -6.00 11.72 -10.57
N LEU A 19 -5.40 12.24 -9.51
CA LEU A 19 -5.69 13.58 -8.99
C LEU A 19 -5.38 14.67 -10.03
N ALA A 20 -4.21 14.62 -10.67
CA ALA A 20 -3.80 15.58 -11.69
C ALA A 20 -4.72 15.59 -12.92
N ALA A 21 -5.35 14.45 -13.23
CA ALA A 21 -6.34 14.33 -14.29
C ALA A 21 -7.74 14.90 -13.91
N GLY A 22 -7.92 15.39 -12.68
CA GLY A 22 -9.21 15.88 -12.19
C GLY A 22 -10.27 14.78 -12.08
N GLN A 23 -9.84 13.54 -11.80
CA GLN A 23 -10.71 12.37 -11.71
C GLN A 23 -10.98 11.93 -10.26
N ASP A 24 -10.75 12.81 -9.29
CA ASP A 24 -11.03 12.53 -7.88
C ASP A 24 -12.49 12.06 -7.67
N GLY A 25 -12.66 11.03 -6.84
CA GLY A 25 -13.96 10.39 -6.64
C GLY A 25 -14.37 9.35 -7.69
N ASN A 26 -13.65 9.23 -8.82
CA ASN A 26 -13.96 8.24 -9.86
C ASN A 26 -13.23 6.90 -9.62
N GLY A 27 -13.73 6.12 -8.66
CA GLY A 27 -13.12 4.84 -8.25
C GLY A 27 -12.89 3.87 -9.42
N ALA A 28 -13.89 3.70 -10.28
CA ALA A 28 -13.79 2.80 -11.43
C ALA A 28 -12.70 3.23 -12.44
N ALA A 29 -12.46 4.53 -12.60
CA ALA A 29 -11.37 5.01 -13.47
C ALA A 29 -10.00 4.77 -12.84
N LEU A 30 -9.85 4.96 -11.52
CA LEU A 30 -8.62 4.63 -10.79
C LEU A 30 -8.31 3.14 -10.90
N GLU A 31 -9.28 2.26 -10.63
CA GLU A 31 -9.11 0.81 -10.74
C GLU A 31 -8.70 0.38 -12.16
N ARG A 32 -9.33 0.92 -13.20
CA ARG A 32 -8.94 0.65 -14.60
C ARG A 32 -7.51 1.09 -14.88
N ARG A 33 -7.10 2.25 -14.37
CA ARG A 33 -5.75 2.79 -14.56
C ARG A 33 -4.70 1.90 -13.87
N ILE A 34 -4.95 1.48 -12.63
CA ILE A 34 -4.08 0.55 -11.91
C ILE A 34 -3.97 -0.78 -12.66
N ARG A 35 -5.10 -1.34 -13.11
CA ARG A 35 -5.09 -2.59 -13.87
C ARG A 35 -4.31 -2.48 -15.17
N ALA A 36 -4.47 -1.39 -15.92
CA ALA A 36 -3.70 -1.15 -17.15
C ALA A 36 -2.19 -1.13 -16.88
N HIS A 37 -1.77 -0.52 -15.75
CA HIS A 37 -0.37 -0.52 -15.30
C HIS A 37 0.14 -1.91 -14.90
N LEU A 38 -0.65 -2.70 -14.17
CA LEU A 38 -0.27 -4.06 -13.81
C LEU A 38 -0.11 -4.97 -15.03
N VAL A 39 -0.96 -4.79 -16.05
CA VAL A 39 -0.84 -5.48 -17.34
C VAL A 39 0.43 -5.05 -18.07
N SER A 40 0.73 -3.75 -18.16
CA SER A 40 1.90 -3.25 -18.88
C SER A 40 3.23 -3.69 -18.25
N THR A 41 3.27 -3.77 -16.91
CA THR A 41 4.42 -4.24 -16.13
C THR A 41 4.55 -5.77 -16.09
N ARG A 42 3.61 -6.50 -16.71
CA ARG A 42 3.55 -7.97 -16.77
C ARG A 42 3.63 -8.63 -15.39
N LEU A 43 3.10 -7.98 -14.36
CA LEU A 43 2.99 -8.59 -13.05
C LEU A 43 1.83 -9.60 -13.06
N PRO A 44 2.03 -10.83 -12.55
CA PRO A 44 0.95 -11.77 -12.35
C PRO A 44 -0.09 -11.13 -11.43
N HIS A 45 -1.33 -10.99 -11.91
CA HIS A 45 -2.39 -10.37 -11.15
C HIS A 45 -3.74 -11.04 -11.42
N THR A 46 -4.68 -10.88 -10.51
CA THR A 46 -6.02 -11.46 -10.58
C THR A 46 -7.00 -10.45 -10.00
N PRO A 47 -7.83 -9.82 -10.85
CA PRO A 47 -8.79 -8.83 -10.38
C PRO A 47 -10.01 -9.49 -9.75
N GLY A 48 -10.63 -8.78 -8.82
CA GLY A 48 -11.97 -9.11 -8.33
C GLY A 48 -12.05 -10.47 -7.63
N TRP A 49 -11.01 -10.83 -6.89
CA TRP A 49 -11.00 -12.04 -6.08
C TRP A 49 -12.15 -11.98 -5.08
N ARG A 50 -13.12 -12.86 -5.28
CA ARG A 50 -14.25 -13.01 -4.38
C ARG A 50 -13.94 -14.14 -3.42
N VAL A 51 -13.98 -13.84 -2.13
CA VAL A 51 -13.93 -14.87 -1.09
C VAL A 51 -15.28 -15.57 -1.06
N PHE A 52 -15.53 -16.47 -2.02
CA PHE A 52 -16.72 -17.32 -2.11
C PHE A 52 -16.38 -18.76 -1.74
N GLY A 53 -17.13 -19.35 -0.80
CA GLY A 53 -17.03 -20.78 -0.46
C GLY A 53 -17.21 -21.10 1.02
N HIS A 54 -17.01 -20.11 1.90
CA HIS A 54 -17.30 -20.21 3.33
C HIS A 54 -18.12 -19.00 3.76
N ARG A 55 -19.07 -19.16 4.69
CA ARG A 55 -19.62 -18.01 5.43
C ARG A 55 -18.39 -17.29 6.00
N SER A 56 -18.12 -16.07 5.53
CA SER A 56 -17.03 -15.29 6.11
C SER A 56 -17.30 -15.21 7.62
N LEU A 57 -16.26 -15.33 8.46
CA LEU A 57 -16.45 -15.27 9.92
C LEU A 57 -17.05 -13.91 10.32
N SER A 58 -16.88 -12.90 9.45
CA SER A 58 -17.44 -11.57 9.53
C SER A 58 -18.87 -11.38 8.96
N GLY A 59 -19.41 -12.33 8.20
CA GLY A 59 -20.70 -12.21 7.49
C GLY A 59 -20.71 -11.22 6.30
N LEU A 60 -19.55 -10.72 5.87
CA LEU A 60 -19.40 -9.75 4.79
C LEU A 60 -19.15 -10.42 3.44
N TYR A 61 -20.05 -10.19 2.48
CA TYR A 61 -19.74 -10.40 1.07
C TYR A 61 -18.92 -9.21 0.59
N HIS A 62 -17.63 -9.42 0.33
CA HIS A 62 -16.74 -8.38 -0.15
C HIS A 62 -15.82 -8.96 -1.23
N GLN A 63 -15.57 -8.14 -2.22
CA GLN A 63 -14.65 -8.43 -3.30
C GLN A 63 -13.38 -7.63 -3.02
N ILE A 64 -12.24 -8.29 -3.05
CA ILE A 64 -10.95 -7.61 -3.07
C ILE A 64 -10.75 -7.05 -4.47
N ASP A 65 -10.32 -5.80 -4.58
CA ASP A 65 -10.13 -5.17 -5.89
C ASP A 65 -9.06 -5.92 -6.72
N GLU A 66 -7.92 -6.26 -6.10
CA GLU A 66 -6.77 -6.86 -6.81
C GLU A 66 -5.93 -7.81 -5.96
N GLN A 67 -5.40 -8.86 -6.59
CA GLN A 67 -4.33 -9.69 -6.06
C GLN A 67 -3.16 -9.66 -7.06
N THR A 68 -1.97 -9.30 -6.62
CA THR A 68 -0.79 -9.16 -7.51
C THR A 68 0.44 -9.81 -6.89
N GLN A 69 1.20 -10.57 -7.66
CA GLN A 69 2.46 -11.16 -7.21
C GLN A 69 3.64 -10.28 -7.63
N CYS A 70 4.43 -9.82 -6.66
CA CYS A 70 5.73 -9.20 -6.87
C CYS A 70 6.85 -10.16 -6.46
N HIS A 71 8.11 -9.77 -6.65
CA HIS A 71 9.25 -10.65 -6.33
C HIS A 71 9.29 -11.07 -4.84
N GLN A 72 8.83 -10.19 -3.94
CA GLN A 72 8.99 -10.36 -2.49
C GLN A 72 7.70 -10.80 -1.78
N ALA A 73 6.54 -10.65 -2.42
CA ALA A 73 5.26 -10.85 -1.76
C ALA A 73 4.12 -11.13 -2.74
N LEU A 74 3.07 -11.74 -2.21
CA LEU A 74 1.73 -11.68 -2.77
C LEU A 74 1.02 -10.47 -2.16
N VAL A 75 0.64 -9.51 -2.98
CA VAL A 75 -0.04 -8.28 -2.59
C VAL A 75 -1.54 -8.43 -2.77
N ILE A 76 -2.29 -8.08 -1.72
CA ILE A 76 -3.74 -7.93 -1.75
C ILE A 76 -4.02 -6.43 -1.68
N GLY A 77 -4.68 -5.90 -2.71
CA GLY A 77 -4.89 -4.47 -2.93
C GLY A 77 -6.36 -4.07 -2.87
N GLU A 78 -6.63 -2.90 -2.29
CA GLU A 78 -7.91 -2.22 -2.30
C GLU A 78 -7.70 -0.74 -2.64
N TRP A 79 -8.40 -0.26 -3.68
CA TRP A 79 -8.20 1.04 -4.27
C TRP A 79 -9.44 1.91 -4.11
N LYS A 80 -9.26 3.13 -3.62
CA LYS A 80 -10.37 4.04 -3.32
C LYS A 80 -10.09 5.45 -3.82
N ALA A 81 -10.88 5.91 -4.77
CA ALA A 81 -10.87 7.30 -5.18
C ALA A 81 -11.89 8.09 -4.37
N TYR A 82 -11.41 8.98 -3.50
CA TYR A 82 -12.22 9.94 -2.75
C TYR A 82 -11.69 11.35 -3.02
N THR A 83 -12.58 12.33 -3.02
CA THR A 83 -12.25 13.77 -3.11
C THR A 83 -11.79 14.35 -1.76
N GLY A 84 -11.96 13.59 -0.67
CA GLY A 84 -11.64 14.01 0.68
C GLY A 84 -11.11 12.86 1.54
N ARG A 85 -11.65 12.71 2.74
CA ARG A 85 -11.22 11.65 3.66
C ARG A 85 -11.82 10.31 3.26
N ILE A 86 -11.00 9.26 3.28
CA ILE A 86 -11.46 7.89 3.12
C ILE A 86 -12.26 7.49 4.37
N PRO A 87 -13.46 6.89 4.23
CA PRO A 87 -14.22 6.41 5.36
C PRO A 87 -13.47 5.34 6.17
N LYS A 88 -13.49 5.48 7.51
CA LYS A 88 -12.91 4.47 8.43
C LYS A 88 -13.41 3.06 8.15
N ASN A 89 -14.70 2.94 7.81
CA ASN A 89 -15.35 1.64 7.59
C ASN A 89 -14.75 0.86 6.42
N ASP A 90 -14.19 1.52 5.41
CA ASP A 90 -13.61 0.82 4.26
C ASP A 90 -12.30 0.13 4.65
N LEU A 91 -11.46 0.81 5.45
CA LEU A 91 -10.24 0.20 5.99
C LEU A 91 -10.56 -0.98 6.93
N LEU A 92 -11.61 -0.86 7.77
CA LEU A 92 -12.06 -1.94 8.64
C LEU A 92 -12.56 -3.15 7.85
N ARG A 93 -13.36 -2.91 6.80
CA ARG A 93 -13.88 -3.96 5.91
C ARG A 93 -12.75 -4.66 5.18
N PHE A 94 -11.82 -3.89 4.61
CA PHE A 94 -10.66 -4.43 3.93
C PHE A 94 -9.83 -5.33 4.86
N LYS A 95 -9.56 -4.90 6.10
CA LYS A 95 -8.90 -5.73 7.11
C LYS A 95 -9.66 -7.04 7.35
N ALA A 96 -10.97 -6.96 7.60
CA ALA A 96 -11.78 -8.15 7.92
C ALA A 96 -11.79 -9.17 6.77
N VAL A 97 -11.93 -8.70 5.53
CA VAL A 97 -12.01 -9.56 4.35
C VAL A 97 -10.68 -10.20 4.03
N THR A 98 -9.59 -9.47 4.23
CA THR A 98 -8.24 -10.02 4.01
C THR A 98 -7.78 -10.94 5.16
N ASP A 99 -8.32 -10.78 6.37
CA ASP A 99 -8.21 -11.79 7.43
C ASP A 99 -8.94 -13.07 6.99
N ASP A 100 -10.21 -12.97 6.55
CA ASP A 100 -11.00 -14.11 6.06
C ASP A 100 -10.29 -14.81 4.89
N TYR A 101 -9.67 -14.05 3.98
CA TYR A 101 -8.81 -14.58 2.91
C TYR A 101 -7.65 -15.40 3.48
N TRP A 102 -6.89 -14.84 4.43
CA TRP A 102 -5.74 -15.55 5.03
C TRP A 102 -6.16 -16.86 5.70
N LEU A 103 -7.24 -16.81 6.46
CA LEU A 103 -7.76 -17.95 7.23
C LEU A 103 -8.36 -19.05 6.34
N SER A 104 -8.91 -18.70 5.19
CA SER A 104 -9.46 -19.66 4.21
C SER A 104 -8.43 -20.19 3.23
N SER A 105 -7.30 -19.51 3.07
CA SER A 105 -6.26 -19.93 2.14
C SER A 105 -5.54 -21.18 2.65
N SER A 106 -5.73 -22.32 1.97
CA SER A 106 -4.94 -23.55 2.19
C SER A 106 -3.54 -23.45 1.57
N THR A 107 -3.21 -22.31 0.96
CA THR A 107 -2.03 -22.10 0.11
C THR A 107 -0.74 -21.94 0.90
N ARG A 108 0.34 -22.45 0.28
CA ARG A 108 1.71 -22.50 0.79
C ARG A 108 2.17 -21.17 1.36
N ARG A 109 2.74 -21.23 2.57
CA ARG A 109 3.19 -20.11 3.41
C ARG A 109 4.55 -19.54 2.97
N ASP A 110 5.05 -19.92 1.81
CA ASP A 110 6.44 -19.69 1.41
C ASP A 110 6.68 -18.26 0.90
N VAL A 111 5.60 -17.54 0.56
CA VAL A 111 5.65 -16.15 0.10
C VAL A 111 4.85 -15.27 1.07
N PRO A 112 5.42 -14.17 1.60
CA PRO A 112 4.71 -13.23 2.44
C PRO A 112 3.48 -12.66 1.73
N ILE A 113 2.34 -12.60 2.43
CA ILE A 113 1.14 -11.93 1.94
C ILE A 113 1.06 -10.55 2.57
N VAL A 114 0.97 -9.50 1.75
CA VAL A 114 1.00 -8.10 2.17
C VAL A 114 -0.29 -7.41 1.75
N ARG A 115 -0.81 -6.54 2.61
CA ARG A 115 -1.99 -5.73 2.33
C ARG A 115 -1.58 -4.34 1.90
N ILE A 116 -2.17 -3.84 0.82
CA ILE A 116 -2.07 -2.45 0.41
C ILE A 116 -3.47 -1.87 0.32
N PHE A 117 -3.69 -0.74 0.99
CA PHE A 117 -4.93 0.02 0.92
C PHE A 117 -4.59 1.47 0.54
N GLY A 118 -5.28 2.02 -0.45
CA GLY A 118 -4.95 3.39 -0.84
C GLY A 118 -5.74 3.95 -2.01
N GLY A 119 -5.30 5.11 -2.48
CA GLY A 119 -5.90 5.82 -3.61
C GLY A 119 -5.76 7.32 -3.43
N THR A 120 -6.77 8.08 -3.84
CA THR A 120 -6.69 9.56 -3.88
C THR A 120 -7.14 10.26 -2.62
N GLY A 121 -7.79 9.54 -1.70
CA GLY A 121 -8.28 10.13 -0.46
C GLY A 121 -7.21 10.29 0.61
N THR A 122 -7.50 11.14 1.60
CA THR A 122 -6.68 11.31 2.81
C THR A 122 -7.17 10.43 3.95
N ILE A 123 -6.31 10.16 4.92
CA ILE A 123 -6.63 9.35 6.11
C ILE A 123 -6.33 10.11 7.40
N THR A 124 -7.05 9.77 8.47
CA THR A 124 -6.77 10.35 9.80
C THR A 124 -5.60 9.64 10.47
N GLU A 125 -4.98 10.27 11.48
CA GLU A 125 -3.93 9.64 12.29
C GLU A 125 -4.41 8.34 12.96
N GLN A 126 -5.68 8.29 13.40
CA GLN A 126 -6.28 7.09 13.98
C GLN A 126 -6.36 5.93 12.97
N MET A 127 -6.71 6.23 11.70
CA MET A 127 -6.71 5.23 10.63
C MET A 127 -5.29 4.77 10.30
N ARG A 128 -4.32 5.69 10.33
CA ARG A 128 -2.89 5.37 10.14
C ARG A 128 -2.36 4.44 11.24
N ALA A 129 -2.68 4.72 12.50
CA ALA A 129 -2.37 3.86 13.64
C ALA A 129 -3.00 2.47 13.48
N TYR A 130 -4.28 2.42 13.12
CA TYR A 130 -4.99 1.16 12.88
C TYR A 130 -4.36 0.36 11.74
N ALA A 131 -4.02 1.00 10.62
CA ALA A 131 -3.37 0.35 9.49
C ALA A 131 -2.03 -0.28 9.90
N ALA A 132 -1.17 0.44 10.63
CA ALA A 132 0.10 -0.09 11.14
C ALA A 132 -0.10 -1.28 12.10
N GLN A 133 -1.11 -1.20 12.97
CA GLN A 133 -1.51 -2.32 13.83
C GLN A 133 -1.97 -3.55 13.04
N ALA A 134 -2.66 -3.33 11.92
CA ALA A 134 -3.16 -4.37 11.02
C ALA A 134 -2.17 -4.77 9.90
N GLY A 135 -0.95 -4.22 9.90
CA GLY A 135 0.08 -4.40 8.86
C GLY A 135 -0.37 -4.02 7.45
N ILE A 136 -1.26 -3.03 7.34
CA ILE A 136 -1.75 -2.50 6.07
C ILE A 136 -0.81 -1.38 5.63
N ILE A 137 -0.21 -1.55 4.46
CA ILE A 137 0.56 -0.50 3.80
C ILE A 137 -0.43 0.50 3.21
N LEU A 138 -0.26 1.77 3.57
CA LEU A 138 -1.12 2.85 3.11
C LEU A 138 -0.47 3.55 1.91
N ILE A 139 -1.25 3.74 0.86
CA ILE A 139 -0.89 4.55 -0.31
C ILE A 139 -1.85 5.74 -0.36
N THR A 140 -1.42 6.88 0.14
CA THR A 140 -2.21 8.11 0.18
C THR A 140 -1.38 9.28 -0.33
N PRO A 141 -1.99 10.31 -0.94
CA PRO A 141 -1.24 11.39 -1.59
C PRO A 141 -0.40 12.26 -0.63
N ASP A 142 -0.67 12.16 0.67
CA ASP A 142 -0.04 13.01 1.69
C ASP A 142 1.32 12.47 2.17
N HIS A 143 1.62 11.18 1.97
CA HIS A 143 2.89 10.59 2.41
C HIS A 143 3.44 9.59 1.39
N TRP A 144 4.77 9.61 1.21
CA TRP A 144 5.46 8.61 0.42
C TRP A 144 5.29 7.20 1.04
N PRO A 145 5.07 6.15 0.22
CA PRO A 145 4.92 4.79 0.72
C PRO A 145 6.17 4.31 1.45
N ILE A 146 5.98 3.68 2.62
CA ILE A 146 7.11 3.14 3.41
C ILE A 146 8.01 2.20 2.60
N PRO A 147 7.51 1.21 1.83
CA PRO A 147 8.38 0.36 1.03
C PRO A 147 9.26 1.13 0.05
N ALA A 148 8.73 2.21 -0.53
CA ALA A 148 9.45 3.06 -1.48
C ALA A 148 10.52 3.92 -0.78
N LEU A 149 10.20 4.49 0.38
CA LEU A 149 11.17 5.26 1.19
C LEU A 149 12.33 4.38 1.68
N CYS A 150 12.08 3.10 1.97
CA CYS A 150 13.09 2.16 2.44
C CYS A 150 13.98 1.59 1.34
N ASP A 151 13.65 1.81 0.07
CA ASP A 151 14.45 1.34 -1.07
C ASP A 151 15.50 2.41 -1.42
N PRO A 152 16.81 2.10 -1.30
CA PRO A 152 17.88 3.07 -1.50
C PRO A 152 17.97 3.57 -2.95
N ASP A 153 17.64 2.70 -3.90
CA ASP A 153 17.89 2.95 -5.33
C ASP A 153 16.69 3.59 -6.03
N LEU A 154 15.49 3.39 -5.48
CA LEU A 154 14.25 3.80 -6.13
C LEU A 154 13.99 5.30 -6.06
N LEU A 155 14.12 5.88 -4.86
CA LEU A 155 13.77 7.27 -4.58
C LEU A 155 15.00 8.17 -4.45
N TRP A 156 16.09 7.64 -3.90
CA TRP A 156 17.22 8.45 -3.43
C TRP A 156 18.40 8.47 -4.41
N CYS A 157 18.71 7.36 -5.10
CA CYS A 157 19.84 7.27 -6.03
C CYS A 157 19.78 8.21 -7.24
N PRO A 158 18.62 8.48 -7.89
CA PRO A 158 18.59 9.47 -8.95
C PRO A 158 18.82 10.91 -8.47
N GLY A 159 18.84 11.14 -7.15
CA GLY A 159 18.71 12.46 -6.57
C GLY A 159 19.87 13.00 -5.74
N GLU A 160 20.96 12.24 -5.60
CA GLU A 160 22.11 12.57 -4.73
C GLU A 160 21.68 12.93 -3.30
N LEU A 161 20.52 12.44 -2.85
CA LEU A 161 19.97 12.72 -1.54
C LEU A 161 20.33 11.59 -0.58
N ASP A 162 20.74 11.94 0.65
CA ASP A 162 20.99 10.89 1.65
C ASP A 162 19.71 10.07 1.88
N SER A 163 19.84 8.75 1.72
CA SER A 163 18.78 7.81 2.04
C SER A 163 18.60 7.67 3.57
N PRO A 164 17.46 7.14 4.04
CA PRO A 164 17.27 6.82 5.44
C PRO A 164 18.38 5.96 6.02
N SER A 165 18.75 6.24 7.28
CA SER A 165 19.73 5.41 7.98
C SER A 165 19.20 3.97 8.15
N PRO A 166 20.06 2.95 8.31
CA PRO A 166 19.60 1.58 8.55
C PRO A 166 18.69 1.44 9.78
N LEU A 167 18.85 2.31 10.79
CA LEU A 167 17.99 2.34 11.97
C LEU A 167 16.59 2.87 11.61
N ASP A 168 16.52 3.93 10.82
CA ASP A 168 15.25 4.52 10.37
C ASP A 168 14.50 3.57 9.44
N VAL A 169 15.20 2.92 8.52
CA VAL A 169 14.63 1.87 7.65
C VAL A 169 14.00 0.78 8.51
N ARG A 170 14.72 0.22 9.49
CA ARG A 170 14.17 -0.79 10.41
C ARG A 170 12.95 -0.25 11.16
N THR A 171 13.01 0.99 11.62
CA THR A 171 11.93 1.64 12.37
C THR A 171 10.66 1.76 11.54
N MET A 172 10.77 2.26 10.31
CA MET A 172 9.64 2.40 9.38
C MET A 172 9.07 1.04 8.96
N LEU A 173 9.93 0.06 8.68
CA LEU A 173 9.48 -1.28 8.30
C LEU A 173 8.65 -1.97 9.39
N THR A 174 8.79 -1.60 10.67
CA THR A 174 7.91 -2.14 11.72
C THR A 174 6.44 -1.71 11.60
N LEU A 175 6.14 -0.69 10.79
CA LEU A 175 4.77 -0.25 10.47
C LEU A 175 4.14 -1.10 9.37
N THR A 176 4.94 -1.90 8.66
CA THR A 176 4.50 -2.79 7.58
C THR A 176 4.73 -4.23 7.99
N ARG A 177 3.70 -5.08 8.00
CA ARG A 177 3.84 -6.48 8.41
C ARG A 177 3.06 -7.37 7.47
N SER A 178 3.60 -8.55 7.18
CA SER A 178 2.85 -9.53 6.41
C SER A 178 1.72 -10.11 7.25
N LEU A 179 0.73 -10.68 6.57
CA LEU A 179 -0.37 -11.41 7.19
C LEU A 179 0.12 -12.57 8.07
N GLY A 180 1.18 -13.27 7.65
CA GLY A 180 1.80 -14.35 8.43
C GLY A 180 2.46 -13.87 9.72
N ASP A 181 2.98 -12.64 9.75
CA ASP A 181 3.55 -12.05 10.98
C ASP A 181 2.46 -11.69 11.99
N LEU A 182 1.26 -11.35 11.50
CA LEU A 182 0.13 -10.89 12.30
C LEU A 182 -0.78 -12.03 12.78
N LEU A 183 -0.95 -13.05 11.95
CA LEU A 183 -1.85 -14.17 12.16
C LEU A 183 -1.03 -15.45 12.02
N GLN A 184 -0.47 -15.91 13.15
CA GLN A 184 0.40 -17.08 13.20
C GLN A 184 -0.40 -18.33 13.54
N PRO A 185 -0.52 -19.31 12.62
CA PRO A 185 -1.26 -20.53 12.87
C PRO A 185 -0.53 -21.39 13.92
N GLN A 186 -1.29 -22.00 14.83
CA GLN A 186 -0.79 -22.86 15.90
C GLN A 186 -1.04 -24.35 15.58
N LEU A 187 -0.33 -25.24 16.28
CA LEU A 187 -0.44 -26.70 16.07
C LEU A 187 -1.83 -27.25 16.45
N ASP A 188 -2.54 -26.60 17.36
CA ASP A 188 -3.88 -26.96 17.80
C ASP A 188 -4.99 -26.43 16.87
N GLY A 189 -4.62 -25.79 15.76
CA GLY A 189 -5.55 -25.17 14.81
C GLY A 189 -6.01 -23.76 15.20
N SER A 190 -5.58 -23.23 16.34
CA SER A 190 -5.83 -21.84 16.73
C SER A 190 -4.89 -20.87 16.00
N TRP A 191 -5.12 -19.56 16.20
CA TRP A 191 -4.30 -18.50 15.65
C TRP A 191 -3.75 -17.63 16.77
N ARG A 192 -2.43 -17.40 16.75
CA ARG A 192 -1.76 -16.45 17.63
C ARG A 192 -1.65 -15.10 16.93
N MET A 193 -2.07 -14.06 17.64
CA MET A 193 -1.87 -12.68 17.25
C MET A 193 -0.85 -12.07 18.21
N PRO A 194 0.26 -11.48 17.73
CA PRO A 194 1.15 -10.73 18.60
C PRO A 194 0.41 -9.52 19.18
N PRO A 195 0.80 -9.04 20.37
CA PRO A 195 0.19 -7.85 20.95
C PRO A 195 0.30 -6.67 19.98
N PHE A 196 -0.79 -5.91 19.86
CA PHE A 196 -0.79 -4.71 19.05
C PHE A 196 0.11 -3.65 19.69
N PRO A 197 0.96 -2.96 18.91
CA PRO A 197 1.69 -1.80 19.42
C PRO A 197 0.69 -0.74 19.89
N THR A 198 0.98 -0.14 21.04
CA THR A 198 0.17 0.95 21.59
C THR A 198 0.35 2.23 20.74
N PRO A 199 -0.56 3.21 20.82
CA PRO A 199 -0.35 4.50 20.17
C PRO A 199 0.99 5.17 20.54
N SER A 200 1.43 5.03 21.81
CA SER A 200 2.74 5.52 22.27
C SER A 200 3.91 4.80 21.60
N ASP A 201 3.78 3.50 21.31
CA ASP A 201 4.83 2.74 20.59
C ASP A 201 4.94 3.14 19.12
N LEU A 202 3.82 3.60 18.53
CA LEU A 202 3.73 3.98 17.12
C LEU A 202 4.17 5.41 16.85
N ALA A 203 3.94 6.33 17.80
CA ALA A 203 4.28 7.75 17.66
C ALA A 203 5.72 8.01 17.17
N PRO A 204 6.79 7.45 17.77
CA PRO A 204 8.15 7.69 17.28
C PRO A 204 8.38 7.10 15.88
N ARG A 205 7.73 5.99 15.53
CA ARG A 205 7.85 5.36 14.20
C ARG A 205 7.18 6.22 13.13
N PHE A 206 6.02 6.81 13.45
CA PHE A 206 5.35 7.76 12.57
C PHE A 206 6.12 9.06 12.42
N ALA A 207 6.83 9.52 13.46
CA ALA A 207 7.71 10.67 13.34
C ALA A 207 8.85 10.42 12.34
N VAL A 208 9.48 9.23 12.37
CA VAL A 208 10.51 8.84 11.39
C VAL A 208 9.93 8.77 9.98
N TRP A 209 8.77 8.13 9.80
CA TRP A 209 8.12 8.07 8.48
C TRP A 209 7.78 9.46 7.94
N ARG A 210 7.18 10.31 8.77
CA ARG A 210 6.81 11.68 8.40
C ARG A 210 8.04 12.49 8.00
N HIS A 211 9.11 12.44 8.80
CA HIS A 211 10.36 13.13 8.52
C HIS A 211 10.93 12.76 7.13
N TRP A 212 11.01 11.47 6.81
CA TRP A 212 11.55 11.02 5.52
C TRP A 212 10.60 11.31 4.35
N SER A 213 9.29 11.28 4.58
CA SER A 213 8.30 11.69 3.58
C SER A 213 8.37 13.19 3.28
N GLU A 214 8.49 14.04 4.30
CA GLU A 214 8.64 15.49 4.15
C GLU A 214 9.95 15.84 3.44
N ARG A 215 11.05 15.18 3.80
CA ARG A 215 12.34 15.34 3.12
C ARG A 215 12.27 14.96 1.64
N ALA A 216 11.59 13.85 1.32
CA ALA A 216 11.36 13.46 -0.07
C ALA A 216 10.54 14.53 -0.80
N TRP A 217 9.43 14.98 -0.24
CA TRP A 217 8.61 16.05 -0.84
C TRP A 217 9.40 17.34 -1.09
N ALA A 218 10.11 17.83 -0.07
CA ALA A 218 10.93 19.04 -0.20
C ALA A 218 11.92 18.92 -1.38
N TRP A 219 12.54 17.76 -1.55
CA TRP A 219 13.48 17.53 -2.65
C TRP A 219 12.82 17.48 -4.03
N TRP A 220 11.59 16.96 -4.14
CA TRP A 220 10.84 16.94 -5.40
C TRP A 220 10.23 18.32 -5.74
N ASP A 221 9.81 19.09 -4.72
CA ASP A 221 9.22 20.42 -4.89
C ASP A 221 10.28 21.49 -5.22
N ASP A 222 11.44 21.46 -4.55
CA ASP A 222 12.54 22.42 -4.75
C ASP A 222 13.15 22.37 -6.17
N ALA A 223 12.89 21.27 -6.90
CA ALA A 223 13.51 20.99 -8.19
C ALA A 223 12.67 21.40 -9.42
N ALA A 224 11.56 22.09 -9.19
CA ALA A 224 10.49 22.36 -10.16
C ALA A 224 9.72 21.07 -10.59
N PRO A 225 8.47 21.20 -11.09
CA PRO A 225 7.59 20.08 -11.45
C PRO A 225 8.23 19.01 -12.36
N ALA A 226 9.27 19.37 -13.10
CA ALA A 226 10.01 18.52 -14.02
C ALA A 226 10.56 17.23 -13.38
N ARG A 227 10.92 17.23 -12.08
CA ARG A 227 11.42 16.01 -11.44
C ARG A 227 10.29 15.00 -11.18
N PHE A 228 9.17 15.44 -10.61
CA PHE A 228 8.04 14.53 -10.37
C PHE A 228 7.52 13.97 -11.70
N ASP A 229 7.41 14.81 -12.73
CA ASP A 229 7.05 14.37 -14.08
C ASP A 229 8.07 13.38 -14.66
N TRP A 230 9.38 13.61 -14.47
CA TRP A 230 10.41 12.65 -14.86
C TRP A 230 10.27 11.29 -14.15
N LEU A 231 9.92 11.28 -12.86
CA LEU A 231 9.66 10.04 -12.13
C LEU A 231 8.44 9.31 -12.71
N MET A 232 7.39 10.03 -13.08
CA MET A 232 6.21 9.47 -13.74
C MET A 232 6.59 8.85 -15.10
N ASP A 233 7.35 9.58 -15.92
CA ASP A 233 7.77 9.16 -17.25
C ASP A 233 8.67 7.93 -17.21
N THR A 234 9.67 7.90 -16.33
CA THR A 234 10.58 6.75 -16.17
C THR A 234 9.86 5.48 -15.74
N ARG A 235 8.73 5.61 -15.04
CA ARG A 235 7.87 4.49 -14.66
C ARG A 235 6.71 4.24 -15.64
N THR A 236 6.69 4.96 -16.76
CA THR A 236 5.67 4.85 -17.81
C THR A 236 4.25 5.14 -17.31
N ILE A 237 4.13 6.02 -16.30
CA ILE A 237 2.86 6.43 -15.71
C ILE A 237 2.44 7.76 -16.33
N THR A 238 1.35 7.74 -17.09
CA THR A 238 0.84 8.93 -17.75
C THR A 238 -0.22 9.65 -16.92
N THR A 239 -0.14 10.98 -16.83
CA THR A 239 -1.20 11.82 -16.24
C THR A 239 -2.49 11.85 -17.09
N GLY A 240 -2.41 11.44 -18.36
CA GLY A 240 -3.49 11.51 -19.34
C GLY A 240 -4.80 10.83 -18.91
N ALA A 241 -5.91 11.55 -19.07
CA ALA A 241 -7.23 10.93 -19.16
C ALA A 241 -7.23 10.04 -20.41
N THR A 242 -7.24 8.72 -20.23
CA THR A 242 -7.67 7.82 -21.30
C THR A 242 -9.09 8.26 -21.69
N ARG A 243 -9.20 8.94 -22.82
CA ARG A 243 -10.48 9.29 -23.45
C ARG A 243 -11.17 8.02 -23.93
#